data_AF-A0A2E1LJB5-F1
#
_entry.id   AF-A0A2E1LJB5-F1
#
_cell.length_a   1.000
_cell.length_b   1.000
_cell.length_c   1.000
_cell.angle_alpha   90.00
_cell.angle_beta   90.00
_cell.angle_gamma   90.00
#
_symmetry.space_group_name_H-M   'P 1'
#
loop_
_entity.id
_entity.type
_entity.pdbx_description
1 polymer ?
#
loop_
_entity_poly.entity_id
_entity_poly.type
_entity_poly.pdbx_seq_one_letter_code
_entity_poly.pdbx_strand_id
1 'polypeptide(L)'
;MALALSVSACNSVEDPNLAVIAAANSGLGTQLLERSLTVEAGTEQAALDAAVSTAVWTPSDKLRADVAAYFGQLGPKAFAITPPTETGAQAWGSIHGATSTQEAQRDAVQICSNVASQRGINLPCSILFIEDRQQSLGW
;
A
#
# COMPACT_ATOMS: atom_id res chain seq x y z
N MET A 1 -12.71 30.05 -40.67
CA MET A 1 -12.77 28.60 -40.92
C MET A 1 -12.88 27.93 -39.55
N ALA A 2 -14.07 27.46 -39.21
CA ALA A 2 -14.37 26.80 -37.95
C ALA A 2 -14.11 25.30 -38.09
N LEU A 3 -13.49 24.69 -37.07
CA LEU A 3 -13.41 23.25 -36.91
C LEU A 3 -13.92 22.94 -35.49
N ALA A 4 -15.21 22.61 -35.42
CA ALA A 4 -15.84 22.01 -34.26
C ALA A 4 -15.43 20.54 -34.18
N LEU A 5 -14.91 20.11 -33.03
CA LEU A 5 -14.75 18.70 -32.70
C LEU A 5 -15.98 18.26 -31.92
N SER A 6 -16.97 17.73 -32.63
CA SER A 6 -18.09 16.99 -32.07
C SER A 6 -17.66 15.57 -31.78
N VAL A 7 -17.60 15.18 -30.51
CA VAL A 7 -17.63 13.76 -30.12
C VAL A 7 -19.05 13.45 -29.68
N SER A 8 -19.79 12.77 -30.55
CA SER A 8 -21.08 12.17 -30.22
C SER A 8 -20.94 10.66 -30.04
N ALA A 9 -21.71 10.19 -29.07
CA ALA A 9 -22.27 8.85 -28.87
C ALA A 9 -21.50 7.85 -27.98
N CYS A 10 -22.06 7.71 -26.77
CA CYS A 10 -22.58 6.47 -26.17
C CYS A 10 -21.74 5.20 -26.30
N ASN A 11 -21.32 4.68 -25.15
CA ASN A 11 -21.57 3.28 -24.86
C ASN A 11 -22.04 3.13 -23.42
N SER A 12 -23.26 2.61 -23.29
CA SER A 12 -23.90 2.23 -22.04
C SER A 12 -23.08 1.14 -21.35
N VAL A 13 -22.65 1.42 -20.12
CA VAL A 13 -22.36 0.38 -19.14
C VAL A 13 -23.29 0.66 -17.97
N GLU A 14 -24.42 -0.05 -17.94
CA GLU A 14 -25.33 -0.13 -16.81
C GLU A 14 -24.59 -0.80 -15.65
N ASP A 15 -23.81 -0.02 -14.91
CA ASP A 15 -23.37 -0.43 -13.58
C ASP A 15 -24.38 0.15 -12.57
N PRO A 16 -25.22 -0.68 -11.93
CA PRO A 16 -26.21 -0.20 -10.97
C PRO A 16 -25.54 0.53 -9.79
N ASN A 17 -24.24 0.31 -9.55
CA ASN A 17 -23.48 1.03 -8.53
C ASN A 17 -23.15 2.47 -8.94
N LEU A 18 -22.91 2.76 -10.22
CA LEU A 18 -22.63 4.13 -10.69
C LEU A 18 -23.90 5.00 -10.66
N ALA A 19 -25.06 4.41 -10.95
CA ALA A 19 -26.35 5.10 -10.83
C ALA A 19 -26.70 5.43 -9.36
N VAL A 20 -26.37 4.53 -8.42
CA VAL A 20 -26.57 4.77 -6.98
C VAL A 20 -25.62 5.85 -6.45
N ILE A 21 -24.36 5.87 -6.90
CA ILE A 21 -23.38 6.91 -6.52
C ILE A 21 -23.78 8.28 -7.11
N ALA A 22 -24.26 8.32 -8.36
CA ALA A 22 -24.73 9.56 -8.99
C ALA A 22 -26.04 10.08 -8.36
N ALA A 23 -26.97 9.20 -7.99
CA ALA A 23 -28.20 9.57 -7.28
C ALA A 23 -27.92 10.04 -5.84
N ALA A 24 -26.99 9.39 -5.14
CA ALA A 24 -26.57 9.80 -3.79
C ALA A 24 -25.87 11.18 -3.81
N ASN A 25 -25.04 11.45 -4.82
CA ASN A 25 -24.33 12.73 -4.94
C ASN A 25 -25.21 13.89 -5.46
N SER A 26 -26.22 13.60 -6.30
CA SER A 26 -27.13 14.63 -6.84
C SER A 26 -28.22 15.06 -5.85
N GLY A 27 -28.66 14.17 -4.96
CA GLY A 27 -29.60 14.52 -3.88
C GLY A 27 -28.95 15.25 -2.69
N LEU A 28 -27.66 15.00 -2.42
CA LEU A 28 -26.91 15.69 -1.36
C LEU A 28 -26.59 17.14 -1.75
N GLY A 29 -26.29 17.39 -3.03
CA GLY A 29 -25.90 18.70 -3.53
C GLY A 29 -27.02 19.75 -3.43
N THR A 30 -28.26 19.40 -3.75
CA THR A 30 -29.41 20.32 -3.66
C THR A 30 -29.85 20.56 -2.22
N GLN A 31 -29.81 19.54 -1.35
CA GLN A 31 -30.15 19.72 0.07
C GLN A 31 -29.10 20.52 0.86
N LEU A 32 -27.81 20.47 0.45
CA LEU A 32 -26.76 21.29 1.06
C LEU A 32 -26.78 22.74 0.54
N LEU A 33 -27.19 22.98 -0.71
CA LEU A 33 -27.33 24.34 -1.26
C LEU A 33 -28.51 25.12 -0.65
N GLU A 34 -29.64 24.47 -0.33
CA GLU A 34 -30.78 25.18 0.28
C GLU A 34 -30.59 25.44 1.79
N ARG A 35 -29.68 24.71 2.45
CA ARG A 35 -29.44 24.81 3.90
C ARG A 35 -28.25 25.69 4.29
N SER A 36 -27.53 26.25 3.31
CA SER A 36 -26.25 26.97 3.50
C SER A 36 -26.34 28.49 3.51
N LEU A 37 -27.53 29.08 3.62
CA LEU A 37 -27.67 30.55 3.56
C LEU A 37 -27.53 31.29 4.90
N THR A 38 -27.19 30.63 6.01
CA THR A 38 -26.86 31.31 7.27
C THR A 38 -25.93 30.46 8.15
N VAL A 39 -24.66 30.31 7.78
CA VAL A 39 -23.64 30.02 8.80
C VAL A 39 -22.38 30.85 8.56
N GLU A 40 -21.93 31.51 9.63
CA GLU A 40 -20.75 32.36 9.70
C GLU A 40 -19.49 31.58 9.31
N ALA A 41 -18.93 31.94 8.15
CA ALA A 41 -17.80 31.29 7.48
C ALA A 41 -16.44 31.31 8.23
N GLY A 42 -16.40 31.69 9.51
CA GLY A 42 -15.14 31.86 10.27
C GLY A 42 -14.76 30.69 11.17
N THR A 43 -15.73 29.96 11.72
CA THR A 43 -15.47 28.92 12.76
C THR A 43 -15.61 27.50 12.24
N GLU A 44 -16.33 27.29 11.14
CA GLU A 44 -16.65 25.95 10.63
C GLU A 44 -15.48 25.28 9.89
N GLN A 45 -14.66 26.03 9.14
CA GLN A 45 -13.50 25.46 8.45
C GLN A 45 -12.44 24.97 9.45
N ALA A 46 -12.19 25.74 10.51
CA ALA A 46 -11.27 25.36 11.58
C ALA A 46 -11.80 24.19 12.43
N ALA A 47 -13.11 24.12 12.64
CA ALA A 47 -13.75 23.00 13.32
C ALA A 47 -13.76 21.73 12.45
N LEU A 48 -13.93 21.86 11.14
CA LEU A 48 -13.87 20.76 10.18
C LEU A 48 -12.42 20.24 10.04
N ASP A 49 -11.43 21.12 9.94
CA ASP A 49 -10.01 20.75 9.90
C ASP A 49 -9.57 20.09 11.23
N ALA A 50 -10.08 20.56 12.38
CA ALA A 50 -9.84 19.92 13.68
C ALA A 50 -10.58 18.57 13.80
N ALA A 51 -11.80 18.43 13.27
CA ALA A 51 -12.54 17.17 13.24
C ALA A 51 -11.87 16.14 12.32
N VAL A 52 -11.36 16.57 11.16
CA VAL A 52 -10.58 15.74 10.23
C VAL A 52 -9.23 15.36 10.85
N SER A 53 -8.60 16.26 11.61
CA SER A 53 -7.33 15.99 12.32
C SER A 53 -7.48 15.09 13.55
N THR A 54 -8.69 14.93 14.10
CA THR A 54 -8.97 14.07 15.27
C THR A 54 -9.70 12.78 14.93
N ALA A 55 -10.22 12.66 13.70
CA ALA A 55 -10.81 11.44 13.20
C ALA A 55 -9.70 10.39 12.98
N VAL A 56 -9.53 9.51 13.97
CA VAL A 56 -8.73 8.29 13.82
C VAL A 56 -9.44 7.40 12.80
N TRP A 57 -9.01 7.48 11.55
CA TRP A 57 -9.48 6.59 10.51
C TRP A 57 -9.24 5.15 10.93
N THR A 58 -10.32 4.36 10.97
CA THR A 58 -10.25 2.93 11.25
C THR A 58 -10.63 2.18 9.97
N PRO A 59 -9.78 1.27 9.47
CA PRO A 59 -10.10 0.49 8.28
C PRO A 59 -11.33 -0.38 8.52
N SER A 60 -12.16 -0.53 7.50
CA SER A 60 -13.28 -1.47 7.54
C SER A 60 -12.78 -2.92 7.65
N ASP A 61 -13.62 -3.81 8.19
CA ASP A 61 -13.30 -5.25 8.28
C ASP A 61 -12.95 -5.85 6.92
N LYS A 62 -13.66 -5.41 5.87
CA LYS A 62 -13.38 -5.82 4.50
C LYS A 62 -11.97 -5.41 4.06
N LEU A 63 -11.58 -4.15 4.27
CA LEU A 63 -10.25 -3.69 3.90
C LEU A 63 -9.16 -4.44 4.69
N ARG A 64 -9.37 -4.68 5.99
CA ARG A 64 -8.45 -5.48 6.80
C ARG A 64 -8.30 -6.90 6.26
N ALA A 65 -9.41 -7.54 5.87
CA ALA A 65 -9.40 -8.88 5.29
C ALA A 65 -8.71 -8.92 3.92
N ASP A 66 -8.99 -7.96 3.04
CA ASP A 66 -8.38 -7.86 1.71
C ASP A 66 -6.85 -7.66 1.83
N VAL A 67 -6.40 -6.82 2.76
CA VAL A 67 -4.97 -6.59 3.05
C VAL A 67 -4.31 -7.85 3.64
N ALA A 68 -4.95 -8.52 4.59
CA ALA A 68 -4.44 -9.78 5.15
C ALA A 68 -4.33 -10.88 4.08
N ALA A 69 -5.33 -10.99 3.20
CA ALA A 69 -5.32 -11.92 2.07
C ALA A 69 -4.16 -11.61 1.11
N TYR A 70 -3.95 -10.32 0.78
CA TYR A 70 -2.83 -9.89 -0.04
C TYR A 70 -1.48 -10.26 0.58
N PHE A 71 -1.27 -9.99 1.87
CA PHE A 71 -0.03 -10.38 2.56
C PHE A 71 0.20 -11.90 2.60
N GLY A 72 -0.88 -12.68 2.64
CA GLY A 72 -0.84 -14.14 2.49
C GLY A 72 -0.46 -14.59 1.07
N GLN A 73 -0.94 -13.90 0.03
CA GLN A 73 -0.61 -14.19 -1.38
C GLN A 73 0.83 -13.89 -1.75
N LEU A 74 1.50 -13.00 -1.02
CA LEU A 74 2.92 -12.73 -1.22
C LEU A 74 3.80 -14.00 -1.04
N GLY A 75 3.24 -15.03 -0.43
CA GLY A 75 3.92 -16.30 -0.19
C GLY A 75 4.94 -16.17 0.94
N PRO A 76 5.77 -17.21 1.10
CA PRO A 76 6.78 -17.23 2.12
C PRO A 76 7.82 -16.12 1.96
N LYS A 77 8.32 -15.61 3.08
CA LYS A 77 9.25 -14.49 3.15
C LYS A 77 10.52 -14.92 3.87
N ALA A 78 11.66 -14.46 3.38
CA ALA A 78 12.92 -14.63 4.10
C ALA A 78 13.80 -13.41 3.90
N PHE A 79 14.65 -13.14 4.88
CA PHE A 79 15.64 -12.08 4.82
C PHE A 79 17.01 -12.67 5.09
N ALA A 80 18.01 -12.23 4.35
CA ALA A 80 19.40 -12.56 4.56
C ALA A 80 20.20 -11.28 4.86
N ILE A 81 21.27 -11.42 5.63
CA ILE A 81 22.09 -10.32 6.14
C ILE A 81 23.58 -10.60 5.90
N THR A 82 24.35 -9.57 5.60
CA THR A 82 25.82 -9.65 5.61
C THR A 82 26.35 -9.62 7.03
N PRO A 83 27.54 -10.20 7.29
CA PRO A 83 28.27 -9.88 8.51
C PRO A 83 28.52 -8.37 8.64
N PRO A 84 28.70 -7.85 9.86
CA PRO A 84 28.91 -6.43 10.09
C PRO A 84 30.21 -5.97 9.44
N THR A 85 30.16 -4.82 8.78
CA THR A 85 31.33 -4.10 8.29
C THR A 85 31.52 -2.81 9.10
N GLU A 86 32.51 -2.00 8.77
CA GLU A 86 32.69 -0.66 9.36
C GLU A 86 31.45 0.24 9.20
N THR A 87 30.63 -0.01 8.18
CA THR A 87 29.38 0.73 7.92
C THR A 87 28.13 0.03 8.48
N GLY A 88 28.31 -1.06 9.23
CA GLY A 88 27.24 -1.88 9.76
C GLY A 88 26.90 -3.11 8.91
N ALA A 89 25.88 -3.85 9.35
CA ALA A 89 25.33 -5.00 8.64
C ALA A 89 24.18 -4.57 7.73
N GLN A 90 24.00 -5.24 6.60
CA GLN A 90 22.98 -4.92 5.60
C GLN A 90 22.14 -6.15 5.30
N ALA A 91 20.82 -5.98 5.18
CA ALA A 91 19.87 -7.06 4.96
C ALA A 91 19.05 -6.87 3.69
N TRP A 92 18.72 -7.99 3.03
CA TRP A 92 17.88 -8.06 1.83
C TRP A 92 16.84 -9.16 1.98
N GLY A 93 15.65 -8.94 1.44
CA GLY A 93 14.53 -9.86 1.55
C GLY A 93 14.11 -10.44 0.21
N SER A 94 13.67 -11.70 0.24
CA SER A 94 12.75 -12.26 -0.76
C SER A 94 11.33 -12.17 -0.19
N ILE A 95 10.51 -11.31 -0.79
CA ILE A 95 9.17 -10.93 -0.28
C ILE A 95 8.06 -11.26 -1.29
N HIS A 96 8.40 -11.61 -2.53
CA HIS A 96 7.44 -11.78 -3.62
C HIS A 96 7.74 -13.03 -4.44
N GLY A 97 6.70 -13.84 -4.67
CA GLY A 97 6.70 -14.88 -5.70
C GLY A 97 7.33 -16.22 -5.30
N ALA A 98 7.82 -16.35 -4.07
CA ALA A 98 8.25 -17.65 -3.57
C ALA A 98 7.04 -18.56 -3.37
N THR A 99 7.12 -19.78 -3.91
CA THR A 99 6.09 -20.81 -3.74
C THR A 99 6.28 -21.63 -2.46
N SER A 100 7.46 -21.52 -1.84
CA SER A 100 7.83 -22.24 -0.62
C SER A 100 8.83 -21.47 0.25
N THR A 101 8.89 -21.81 1.54
CA THR A 101 9.84 -21.22 2.49
C THR A 101 11.30 -21.51 2.11
N GLN A 102 11.57 -22.66 1.47
CA GLN A 102 12.92 -23.01 1.02
C GLN A 102 13.36 -22.13 -0.16
N GLU A 103 12.45 -21.87 -1.09
CA GLU A 103 12.67 -20.95 -2.20
C GLU A 103 12.92 -19.53 -1.70
N ALA A 104 12.10 -19.02 -0.78
CA ALA A 104 12.28 -17.70 -0.19
C ALA A 104 13.67 -17.54 0.46
N GLN A 105 14.13 -18.55 1.21
CA GLN A 105 15.46 -18.54 1.84
C GLN A 105 16.59 -18.50 0.82
N ARG A 106 16.53 -19.38 -0.19
CA ARG A 106 17.54 -19.44 -1.26
C ARG A 106 17.63 -18.09 -1.98
N ASP A 107 16.49 -17.53 -2.35
CA ASP A 107 16.42 -16.27 -3.09
C ASP A 107 16.93 -15.10 -2.24
N ALA A 108 16.58 -15.05 -0.95
CA ALA A 108 17.08 -14.04 -0.02
C ALA A 108 18.62 -14.07 0.08
N VAL A 109 19.21 -15.26 0.22
CA VAL A 109 20.68 -15.43 0.26
C VAL A 109 21.32 -15.05 -1.07
N GLN A 110 20.73 -15.44 -2.19
CA GLN A 110 21.24 -15.10 -3.51
C GLN A 110 21.21 -13.59 -3.76
N ILE A 111 20.10 -12.92 -3.45
CA ILE A 111 19.97 -11.46 -3.55
C ILE A 111 21.00 -10.78 -2.65
N CYS A 112 21.10 -11.19 -1.38
CA CYS A 112 22.07 -10.64 -0.45
C CYS A 112 23.49 -10.79 -0.99
N SER A 113 23.87 -11.99 -1.46
CA SER A 113 25.21 -12.27 -1.96
C SER A 113 25.54 -11.44 -3.21
N ASN A 114 24.59 -11.28 -4.13
CA ASN A 114 24.75 -10.48 -5.34
C ASN A 114 24.98 -9.00 -5.01
N VAL A 115 24.17 -8.42 -4.12
CA VAL A 115 24.29 -7.01 -3.74
C VAL A 115 25.53 -6.77 -2.88
N ALA A 116 25.85 -7.69 -1.96
CA ALA A 116 27.07 -7.66 -1.15
C ALA A 116 28.33 -7.64 -2.04
N SER A 117 28.37 -8.51 -3.05
CA SER A 117 29.47 -8.58 -4.03
C SER A 117 29.63 -7.26 -4.80
N GLN A 118 28.53 -6.64 -5.25
CA GLN A 118 28.57 -5.32 -5.90
C GLN A 118 29.12 -4.21 -4.99
N ARG A 119 29.06 -4.39 -3.67
CA ARG A 119 29.56 -3.46 -2.64
C ARG A 119 30.94 -3.85 -2.11
N GLY A 120 31.60 -4.86 -2.68
CA GLY A 120 32.91 -5.34 -2.24
C GLY A 120 32.89 -6.14 -0.93
N ILE A 121 31.72 -6.58 -0.47
CA ILE A 121 31.55 -7.40 0.72
C ILE A 121 31.67 -8.87 0.30
N ASN A 122 32.82 -9.50 0.61
CA ASN A 122 33.14 -10.89 0.23
C ASN A 122 32.82 -11.91 1.33
N LEU A 123 32.04 -11.52 2.33
CA LEU A 123 31.66 -12.39 3.44
C LEU A 123 30.31 -13.07 3.15
N PRO A 124 30.11 -14.33 3.59
CA PRO A 124 28.89 -15.07 3.28
C PRO A 124 27.68 -14.46 4.00
N CYS A 125 26.58 -14.29 3.26
CA CYS A 125 25.30 -13.90 3.84
C CYS A 125 24.71 -15.01 4.70
N SER A 126 24.01 -14.63 5.78
CA SER A 126 23.29 -15.54 6.69
C SER A 126 21.80 -15.22 6.67
N ILE A 127 20.93 -16.21 6.86
CA ILE A 127 19.50 -15.94 7.03
C ILE A 127 19.27 -15.20 8.35
N LEU A 128 18.54 -14.09 8.30
CA LEU A 128 18.16 -13.27 9.45
C LEU A 128 16.72 -13.57 9.91
N PHE A 129 15.78 -13.67 8.96
CA PHE A 129 14.38 -13.97 9.24
C PHE A 129 13.84 -15.01 8.25
N ILE A 130 12.95 -15.84 8.75
CA ILE A 130 12.06 -16.70 7.96
C ILE A 130 10.64 -16.42 8.46
N GLU A 131 9.76 -15.94 7.58
CA GLU A 131 8.48 -15.34 7.96
C GLU A 131 8.67 -14.27 9.04
N ASP A 132 8.08 -14.50 10.21
CA ASP A 132 8.09 -13.69 11.41
C ASP A 132 9.16 -14.15 12.43
N ARG A 133 9.96 -15.18 12.11
CA ARG A 133 10.93 -15.77 13.04
C ARG A 133 12.36 -15.38 12.74
N GLN A 134 12.99 -14.69 13.69
CA GLN A 134 14.42 -14.40 13.65
C GLN A 134 15.24 -15.69 13.77
N GLN A 135 16.34 -15.76 13.03
CA GLN A 135 17.30 -16.86 13.09
C GLN A 135 18.53 -16.46 13.91
N SER A 136 19.17 -17.45 14.52
CA SER A 136 20.47 -17.23 15.17
C SER A 136 21.53 -16.95 14.11
N LEU A 137 22.29 -15.88 14.32
CA LEU A 137 23.48 -15.58 13.53
C LEU A 137 24.68 -16.22 14.24
N GLY A 138 25.59 -16.82 13.47
CA GLY A 138 26.75 -17.55 14.00
C GLY A 138 27.93 -16.67 14.40
N TRP A 139 27.67 -15.38 14.59
CA TRP A 139 28.64 -14.30 14.83
C TRP A 139 27.97 -13.16 15.59
#